data_AF-A0A4V2Y4W8-F1
#
_entry.id   AF-A0A4V2Y4W8-F1
#
_cell.length_a   1.000
_cell.length_b   1.000
_cell.length_c   1.000
_cell.angle_alpha   90.00
_cell.angle_beta   90.00
_cell.angle_gamma   90.00
#
_symmetry.space_group_name_H-M   'P 1'
#
loop_
_entity.id
_entity.type
_entity.pdbx_description
1 polymer ?
#
loop_
_entity_poly.entity_id
_entity_poly.type
_entity_poly.pdbx_seq_one_letter_code
_entity_poly.pdbx_strand_id
1 'polypeptide(L)'
;MSTGRKLRVAQVITRFNGGGGRVALNGAMALPDGTYERAIVTGGVGMDSEPSAGRPATGRGTVLYGDEAVANAAAGDLTPAAHRAGMEVVQVGPLVPQISPRDDLAALSTLTRVLAEGRYDVV
;
A
#
# COMPACT_ATOMS: atom_id res chain seq x y z
N MET A 1 28.39 10.10 7.47
CA MET A 1 27.11 9.39 7.24
C MET A 1 26.11 9.94 8.24
N SER A 2 25.01 10.55 7.78
CA SER A 2 24.10 11.32 8.63
C SER A 2 23.57 10.47 9.78
N THR A 3 23.94 10.83 11.00
CA THR A 3 23.48 10.22 12.24
C THR A 3 22.16 10.87 12.67
N GLY A 4 21.05 10.11 12.69
CA GLY A 4 19.88 10.47 13.49
C GLY A 4 18.54 9.85 13.08
N ARG A 5 18.18 9.78 11.80
CA ARG A 5 16.84 9.37 11.34
C ARG A 5 16.89 8.16 10.42
N LYS A 6 15.98 7.19 10.65
CA LYS A 6 15.75 6.04 9.76
C LYS A 6 15.25 6.51 8.40
N LEU A 7 15.73 5.89 7.33
CA LEU A 7 15.23 6.20 5.97
C LEU A 7 13.82 5.63 5.81
N ARG A 8 12.90 6.44 5.33
CA ARG A 8 11.53 6.05 5.00
C ARG A 8 11.47 5.53 3.57
N VAL A 9 11.17 4.25 3.42
CA VAL A 9 11.11 3.54 2.13
C VAL A 9 9.68 3.09 1.88
N ALA A 10 9.05 3.64 0.84
CA ALA A 10 7.77 3.15 0.35
C ALA A 10 7.99 2.17 -0.79
N GLN A 11 7.16 1.14 -0.86
CA GLN A 11 7.05 0.29 -2.03
C GLN A 11 5.64 0.37 -2.58
N VAL A 12 5.51 0.81 -3.83
CA VAL A 12 4.22 1.04 -4.49
C VAL A 12 3.89 -0.15 -5.40
N ILE A 13 2.73 -0.77 -5.19
CA ILE A 13 2.29 -1.92 -5.99
C ILE A 13 0.78 -1.91 -6.18
N THR A 14 0.29 -2.04 -7.41
CA THR A 14 -1.15 -1.98 -7.72
C THR A 14 -1.97 -3.07 -7.04
N ARG A 15 -1.37 -4.24 -6.79
CA ARG A 15 -2.02 -5.36 -6.14
C ARG A 15 -1.06 -6.05 -5.16
N PHE A 16 -1.36 -5.99 -3.87
CA PHE A 16 -0.54 -6.61 -2.84
C PHE A 16 -1.02 -8.02 -2.46
N ASN A 17 -1.12 -8.89 -3.47
CA ASN A 17 -1.43 -10.31 -3.30
C ASN A 17 -0.65 -11.16 -4.34
N GLY A 18 -0.79 -12.48 -4.29
CA GLY A 18 -0.22 -13.39 -5.28
C GLY A 18 1.31 -13.28 -5.39
N GLY A 19 1.86 -13.60 -6.57
CA GLY A 19 3.31 -13.63 -6.82
C GLY A 19 3.97 -12.26 -6.71
N GLY A 20 3.42 -11.24 -7.38
CA GLY A 20 3.94 -9.87 -7.34
C GLY A 20 3.92 -9.28 -5.92
N GLY A 21 2.81 -9.44 -5.20
CA GLY A 21 2.72 -9.02 -3.80
C GLY A 21 3.70 -9.76 -2.90
N ARG A 22 3.96 -11.06 -3.15
CA ARG A 22 4.95 -11.84 -2.38
C ARG A 22 6.36 -11.33 -2.60
N VAL A 23 6.73 -11.00 -3.85
CA VAL A 23 8.05 -10.43 -4.15
C VAL A 23 8.22 -9.08 -3.45
N ALA A 24 7.20 -8.21 -3.51
CA ALA A 24 7.20 -6.94 -2.81
C ALA A 24 7.37 -7.12 -1.29
N LEU A 25 6.54 -7.96 -0.66
CA LEU A 25 6.64 -8.24 0.78
C LEU A 25 8.03 -8.76 1.16
N ASN A 26 8.57 -9.71 0.40
CA ASN A 26 9.89 -10.27 0.68
C ASN A 26 11.00 -9.22 0.55
N GLY A 27 10.92 -8.34 -0.46
CA GLY A 27 11.85 -7.23 -0.63
C GLY A 27 11.81 -6.25 0.55
N ALA A 28 10.61 -5.88 1.00
CA ALA A 28 10.45 -5.02 2.17
C ALA A 28 10.95 -5.68 3.46
N MET A 29 10.69 -6.98 3.65
CA MET A 29 11.17 -7.75 4.80
C MET A 29 12.70 -7.93 4.81
N ALA A 30 13.34 -7.93 3.65
CA ALA A 30 14.79 -8.07 3.54
C ALA A 30 15.56 -6.80 3.95
N LEU A 31 14.88 -5.64 4.04
CA LEU A 31 15.50 -4.42 4.54
C LEU A 31 15.84 -4.58 6.03
N PRO A 32 17.10 -4.31 6.45
CA PRO A 32 17.54 -4.43 7.83
C PRO A 32 16.65 -3.68 8.81
N ASP A 33 16.18 -4.39 9.83
CA ASP A 33 15.41 -3.80 10.91
C ASP A 33 16.22 -2.71 11.62
N GLY A 34 15.51 -1.70 12.13
CA GLY A 34 16.14 -0.57 12.84
C GLY A 34 16.85 0.46 11.96
N THR A 35 17.08 0.18 10.67
CA THR A 35 17.71 1.14 9.74
C THR A 35 16.68 1.87 8.87
N TYR A 36 15.58 1.19 8.55
CA TYR A 36 14.53 1.68 7.66
C TYR A 36 13.16 1.72 8.36
N GLU A 37 12.38 2.75 8.04
CA GLU A 37 10.93 2.78 8.22
C GLU A 37 10.31 2.35 6.90
N ARG A 38 9.49 1.28 6.92
CA ARG A 38 9.01 0.63 5.71
C ARG A 38 7.52 0.89 5.54
N ALA A 39 7.11 1.20 4.32
CA ALA A 39 5.71 1.36 3.96
C ALA A 39 5.36 0.55 2.70
N ILE A 40 4.16 -0.01 2.68
CA ILE A 40 3.54 -0.58 1.48
C ILE A 40 2.39 0.33 1.06
N VAL A 41 2.48 0.85 -0.16
CA VAL A 41 1.39 1.60 -0.80
C VAL A 41 0.78 0.69 -1.86
N THR A 42 -0.51 0.39 -1.74
CA THR A 42 -1.17 -0.54 -2.67
C THR A 42 -2.57 -0.12 -3.07
N GLY A 43 -3.15 -0.82 -4.06
CA GLY A 43 -4.52 -0.65 -4.46
C GLY A 43 -5.53 -1.11 -3.41
N GLY A 44 -6.77 -0.66 -3.56
CA GLY A 44 -7.91 -1.23 -2.84
C GLY A 44 -8.38 -2.57 -3.44
N VAL A 45 -9.35 -3.21 -2.79
CA VAL A 45 -9.95 -4.46 -3.25
C VAL A 45 -10.53 -4.35 -4.67
N GLY A 46 -10.03 -5.17 -5.61
CA GLY A 46 -10.45 -5.13 -7.01
C GLY A 46 -9.97 -6.31 -7.85
N MET A 47 -10.71 -7.43 -7.78
CA MET A 47 -11.12 -8.36 -8.87
C MET A 47 -11.66 -9.69 -8.32
N ASP A 48 -11.12 -10.17 -7.19
CA ASP A 48 -11.47 -11.50 -6.63
C ASP A 48 -12.06 -11.41 -5.20
N SER A 49 -12.33 -10.19 -4.77
CA SER A 49 -12.70 -9.88 -3.39
C SER A 49 -14.16 -9.48 -3.35
N GLU A 50 -15.02 -10.40 -2.93
CA GLU A 50 -16.33 -10.02 -2.41
C GLU A 50 -16.08 -8.96 -1.32
N PRO A 51 -16.63 -7.74 -1.45
CA PRO A 51 -16.59 -6.78 -0.37
C PRO A 51 -17.18 -7.46 0.87
N SER A 52 -16.47 -7.41 2.00
CA SER A 52 -17.00 -7.97 3.24
C SER A 52 -18.38 -7.37 3.50
N ALA A 53 -19.41 -8.23 3.49
CA ALA A 53 -20.80 -7.82 3.55
C ALA A 53 -21.03 -6.90 4.76
N GLY A 54 -21.29 -5.62 4.50
CA GLY A 54 -21.57 -4.61 5.52
C GLY A 54 -20.62 -3.42 5.60
N ARG A 55 -19.53 -3.37 4.81
CA ARG A 55 -18.71 -2.15 4.70
C ARG A 55 -19.05 -1.31 3.47
N PRO A 56 -19.18 0.02 3.59
CA PRO A 56 -19.41 0.88 2.44
C PRO A 56 -18.26 0.69 1.45
N ALA A 57 -18.58 0.55 0.16
CA ALA A 57 -17.61 0.58 -0.91
C ALA A 57 -16.76 1.84 -0.75
N THR A 58 -15.52 1.68 -0.31
CA THR A 58 -14.58 2.79 -0.16
C THR A 58 -14.42 3.42 -1.54
N GLY A 59 -14.93 4.64 -1.70
CA GLY A 59 -15.09 5.27 -3.00
C GLY A 59 -13.76 5.37 -3.75
N ARG A 60 -13.85 5.50 -5.09
CA ARG A 60 -12.72 5.63 -6.03
C ARG A 60 -11.67 6.72 -5.71
N GLY A 61 -11.82 7.51 -4.65
CA GLY A 61 -10.85 8.50 -4.17
C GLY A 61 -10.41 8.33 -2.72
N THR A 62 -10.79 7.23 -2.06
CA THR A 62 -10.47 7.00 -0.65
C THR A 62 -9.05 6.47 -0.50
N VAL A 63 -8.32 7.02 0.48
CA VAL A 63 -7.04 6.48 0.96
C VAL A 63 -7.26 5.94 2.38
N LEU A 64 -6.90 4.68 2.61
CA LEU A 64 -6.97 4.04 3.93
C LEU A 64 -5.56 3.82 4.48
N TYR A 65 -5.42 3.87 5.79
CA TYR A 65 -4.12 3.76 6.47
C TYR A 65 -4.16 2.71 7.58
N GLY A 66 -3.03 2.04 7.82
CA GLY A 66 -2.80 1.16 8.97
C GLY A 66 -3.93 0.15 9.18
N ASP A 67 -4.54 0.17 10.36
CA ASP A 67 -5.63 -0.73 10.74
C ASP A 67 -6.84 -0.65 9.81
N GLU A 68 -7.17 0.53 9.27
CA GLU A 68 -8.30 0.67 8.33
C GLU A 68 -8.01 -0.04 7.00
N ALA A 69 -6.77 0.10 6.51
CA ALA A 69 -6.32 -0.60 5.31
C ALA A 69 -6.30 -2.12 5.51
N VAL A 70 -5.81 -2.59 6.66
CA VAL A 70 -5.80 -4.02 7.02
C VAL A 70 -7.22 -4.56 7.17
N ALA A 71 -8.14 -3.79 7.74
CA ALA A 71 -9.52 -4.22 7.89
C ALA A 71 -10.25 -4.28 6.54
N ASN A 72 -9.80 -3.53 5.54
CA ASN A 72 -10.28 -3.57 4.16
C ASN A 72 -9.58 -4.64 3.29
N ALA A 73 -8.66 -5.41 3.86
CA ALA A 73 -7.93 -6.46 3.15
C ALA A 73 -8.85 -7.60 2.70
N ALA A 74 -8.68 -8.04 1.46
CA ALA A 74 -9.37 -9.22 0.95
C ALA A 74 -8.69 -10.54 1.32
N ALA A 75 -9.40 -11.65 1.06
CA ALA A 75 -8.79 -12.97 1.09
C ALA A 75 -7.55 -13.03 0.18
N GLY A 76 -6.43 -13.48 0.73
CA GLY A 76 -5.15 -13.59 0.02
C GLY A 76 -4.34 -12.30 -0.08
N ASP A 77 -4.87 -11.18 0.41
CA ASP A 77 -4.14 -9.91 0.51
C ASP A 77 -3.04 -9.99 1.58
N LEU A 78 -1.90 -9.37 1.29
CA LEU A 78 -0.70 -9.43 2.13
C LEU A 78 -0.57 -8.20 3.06
N THR A 79 -1.48 -7.23 2.99
CA THR A 79 -1.51 -6.07 3.90
C THR A 79 -1.54 -6.47 5.38
N PRO A 80 -2.26 -7.53 5.82
CA PRO A 80 -2.19 -7.94 7.23
C PRO A 80 -0.80 -8.47 7.63
N ALA A 81 -0.08 -9.10 6.69
CA ALA A 81 1.27 -9.61 6.95
C ALA A 81 2.29 -8.47 7.06
N ALA A 82 2.24 -7.49 6.15
CA ALA A 82 3.08 -6.30 6.22
C ALA A 82 2.83 -5.49 7.50
N HIS A 83 1.56 -5.29 7.87
CA HIS A 83 1.19 -4.58 9.09
C HIS A 83 1.71 -5.26 10.35
N ARG A 84 1.57 -6.60 10.46
CA ARG A 84 2.13 -7.37 11.59
C ARG A 84 3.66 -7.29 11.66
N ALA A 85 4.33 -7.05 10.54
CA ALA A 85 5.78 -6.82 10.50
C ALA A 85 6.18 -5.38 10.86
N GLY A 86 5.23 -4.55 11.30
CA GLY A 86 5.46 -3.17 11.69
C GLY A 86 5.64 -2.21 10.52
N MET A 87 5.20 -2.59 9.32
CA MET A 87 5.21 -1.69 8.16
C MET A 87 3.97 -0.79 8.18
N GLU A 88 4.16 0.45 7.75
CA GLU A 88 3.03 1.32 7.40
C GLU A 88 2.32 0.72 6.17
N VAL A 89 0.98 0.71 6.20
CA VAL A 89 0.17 0.21 5.07
C VAL A 89 -0.75 1.34 4.62
N VAL A 90 -0.71 1.64 3.33
CA VAL A 90 -1.57 2.65 2.70
C VAL A 90 -2.29 2.02 1.51
N GLN A 91 -3.62 2.06 1.50
CA GLN A 91 -4.42 1.64 0.36
C GLN A 91 -4.96 2.85 -0.39
N VAL A 92 -4.67 2.92 -1.68
CA VAL A 92 -5.11 3.96 -2.61
C VAL A 92 -6.16 3.36 -3.54
N GLY A 93 -7.43 3.71 -3.33
CA GLY A 93 -8.56 3.14 -4.08
C GLY A 93 -8.40 3.14 -5.62
N PRO A 94 -8.02 4.27 -6.26
CA PRO A 94 -7.88 4.31 -7.71
C PRO A 94 -6.64 3.59 -8.27
N LEU A 95 -5.72 3.12 -7.41
CA LEU A 95 -4.53 2.38 -7.86
C LEU A 95 -4.92 0.94 -8.21
N VAL A 96 -5.36 0.72 -9.44
CA VAL A 96 -5.89 -0.57 -9.91
C VAL A 96 -4.92 -1.26 -10.88
N PRO A 97 -4.98 -2.60 -11.03
CA PRO A 97 -4.09 -3.32 -11.95
C PRO A 97 -4.48 -3.20 -13.44
N GLN A 98 -5.72 -2.85 -13.75
CA GLN A 98 -6.20 -2.67 -15.12
C GLN A 98 -5.77 -1.31 -15.67
N ILE A 99 -5.35 -1.28 -16.93
CA ILE A 99 -5.06 -0.01 -17.63
C ILE A 99 -6.38 0.75 -17.80
N SER A 100 -6.48 1.92 -17.19
CA SER A 100 -7.69 2.76 -17.18
C SER A 100 -7.28 4.23 -17.12
N PRO A 101 -7.33 5.00 -18.22
CA PRO A 101 -6.79 6.36 -18.24
C PRO A 101 -7.36 7.30 -17.16
N ARG A 102 -8.64 7.11 -16.80
CA ARG A 102 -9.29 7.91 -15.75
C ARG A 102 -8.82 7.50 -14.36
N ASP A 103 -8.77 6.20 -14.08
CA ASP A 103 -8.31 5.71 -12.78
C ASP A 103 -6.80 5.94 -12.62
N ASP A 104 -6.03 5.83 -13.70
CA ASP A 104 -4.59 6.12 -13.74
C ASP A 104 -4.30 7.60 -13.42
N LEU A 105 -5.09 8.53 -13.97
CA LEU A 105 -4.96 9.96 -13.64
C LEU A 105 -5.34 10.25 -12.18
N ALA A 106 -6.40 9.62 -11.68
CA ALA A 106 -6.82 9.74 -10.28
C ALA A 106 -5.80 9.12 -9.31
N ALA A 107 -5.24 7.97 -9.68
CA ALA A 107 -4.18 7.28 -8.95
C ALA A 107 -2.91 8.12 -8.92
N LEU A 108 -2.50 8.70 -10.06
CA LEU A 108 -1.35 9.60 -10.13
C LEU A 108 -1.53 10.79 -9.18
N SER A 109 -2.65 11.50 -9.28
CA SER A 109 -2.94 12.65 -8.40
C SER A 109 -2.93 12.26 -6.92
N THR A 110 -3.55 11.12 -6.58
CA THR A 110 -3.62 10.64 -5.20
C THR A 110 -2.25 10.17 -4.68
N LEU A 111 -1.50 9.43 -5.49
CA LEU A 111 -0.15 8.97 -5.15
C LEU A 111 0.81 10.15 -4.97
N THR A 112 0.78 11.15 -5.86
CA THR A 112 1.61 12.36 -5.70
C THR A 112 1.37 12.99 -4.33
N ARG A 113 0.10 13.11 -3.91
CA ARG A 113 -0.24 13.64 -2.59
C ARG A 113 0.24 12.74 -1.45
N VAL A 114 -0.09 11.45 -1.49
CA VAL A 114 0.27 10.47 -0.45
C VAL A 114 1.79 10.39 -0.27
N LEU A 115 2.55 10.34 -1.37
CA LEU A 115 3.99 10.23 -1.33
C LEU A 115 4.66 11.52 -0.83
N ALA A 116 4.13 12.70 -1.23
CA ALA A 116 4.61 13.98 -0.72
C ALA A 116 4.35 14.16 0.78
N GLU A 117 3.13 13.84 1.24
CA GLU A 117 2.75 13.92 2.66
C GLU A 117 3.53 12.91 3.52
N GLY A 118 3.75 11.70 2.98
CA GLY A 118 4.50 10.63 3.63
C GLY A 118 6.00 10.92 3.77
N ARG A 119 6.55 11.91 3.07
CA ARG A 119 7.97 12.32 3.17
C ARG A 119 8.93 11.13 3.05
N TYR A 120 8.66 10.23 2.10
CA TYR A 120 9.51 9.09 1.83
C TYR A 120 10.84 9.55 1.24
N ASP A 121 11.92 8.92 1.69
CA ASP A 121 13.27 9.15 1.16
C ASP A 121 13.50 8.35 -0.13
N VAL A 122 12.80 7.22 -0.27
CA VAL A 122 12.85 6.32 -1.44
C VAL A 122 11.44 5.78 -1.72
N VAL A 123 11.07 5.72 -2.99
CA VAL A 123 9.80 5.16 -3.50
C VAL A 123 10.11 4.22 -4.66
#